data_AF-A0A6J4KM59-F1
#
_entry.id   AF-A0A6J4KM59-F1
#
_cell.length_a   1.000
_cell.length_b   1.000
_cell.length_c   1.000
_cell.angle_alpha   90.00
_cell.angle_beta   90.00
_cell.angle_gamma   90.00
#
_symmetry.space_group_name_H-M   'P 1'
#
loop_
_entity.id
_entity.type
_entity.pdbx_description
1 polymer ?
#
loop_
_entity_poly.entity_id
_entity_poly.type
_entity_poly.pdbx_seq_one_letter_code
_entity_poly.pdbx_strand_id
1 'polypeptide(L)' 'PEGLHLEFMPAYSPELQPAERLWQVLDEPVVNRCFETIQQLEQVLFDRCRVLLKQRDFIRGLTHFHWWQDMGA' A
#
# COMPACT_ATOMS: atom_id res chain seq x y z
N PRO A 1 9.02 17.62 -10.76
CA PRO A 1 7.96 18.51 -11.29
C PRO A 1 7.57 19.54 -10.23
N GLU A 2 6.98 20.67 -10.61
CA GLU A 2 6.43 21.62 -9.64
C GLU A 2 5.38 20.92 -8.76
N GLY A 3 5.44 21.15 -7.43
CA GLY A 3 4.54 20.53 -6.45
C GLY A 3 4.85 19.07 -6.04
N LEU A 4 5.90 18.46 -6.60
CA LEU A 4 6.37 17.15 -6.14
C LEU A 4 7.50 17.33 -5.11
N HIS A 5 7.25 16.91 -3.88
CA HIS A 5 8.26 16.85 -2.82
C HIS A 5 8.78 15.42 -2.72
N LEU A 6 10.10 15.26 -2.68
CA LEU A 6 10.75 13.96 -2.58
C LEU A 6 11.17 13.72 -1.14
N GLU A 7 10.76 12.58 -0.60
CA GLU A 7 11.25 12.07 0.68
C GLU A 7 12.28 10.97 0.45
N PHE A 8 13.48 11.16 1.00
CA PHE A 8 14.56 10.19 0.88
C PHE A 8 14.57 9.27 2.09
N MET A 9 14.35 7.98 1.84
CA MET A 9 14.34 6.96 2.88
C MET A 9 15.69 6.24 2.94
N PRO A 10 16.12 5.80 4.13
CA PRO A 10 17.30 4.96 4.27
C PRO A 10 17.14 3.67 3.46
N ALA A 11 18.28 3.16 2.96
CA ALA A 11 18.30 1.92 2.21
C ALA A 11 17.86 0.75 3.10
N TYR A 12 17.11 -0.20 2.52
CA TYR A 12 16.64 -1.42 3.19
C TYR A 12 15.74 -1.19 4.41
N SER A 13 14.97 -0.11 4.43
CA SER A 13 13.99 0.20 5.50
C SER A 13 12.53 0.08 5.03
N PRO A 14 12.04 -1.12 4.67
CA PRO A 14 10.65 -1.32 4.25
C PRO A 14 9.63 -0.96 5.35
N GLU A 15 10.03 -1.05 6.62
CA GLU A 15 9.21 -0.66 7.77
C GLU A 15 8.83 0.82 7.79
N LEU A 16 9.56 1.66 7.05
CA LEU A 16 9.29 3.09 6.89
C LEU A 16 8.42 3.40 5.66
N GLN A 17 8.14 2.41 4.80
CA GLN A 17 7.40 2.62 3.57
C GLN A 17 5.91 2.30 3.76
N PRO A 18 4.99 3.26 3.57
CA PRO A 18 3.56 2.99 3.64
C PRO A 18 3.08 1.93 2.64
N ALA A 19 3.70 1.86 1.47
CA ALA A 19 3.37 0.87 0.44
C ALA A 19 3.60 -0.57 0.94
N GLU A 20 4.68 -0.82 1.68
CA GLU A 20 5.04 -2.15 2.18
C GLU A 20 4.02 -2.69 3.20
N ARG A 21 3.34 -1.79 3.93
CA ARG A 21 2.27 -2.16 4.87
C ARG A 21 1.02 -2.67 4.17
N LEU A 22 0.82 -2.33 2.90
CA LEU A 22 -0.37 -2.73 2.14
C LEU A 22 -0.26 -4.17 1.61
N TRP A 23 0.94 -4.73 1.46
CA TRP A 23 1.10 -6.10 0.94
C TRP A 23 0.32 -7.13 1.75
N GLN A 24 0.34 -7.04 3.08
CA GLN A 24 -0.38 -7.97 3.96
C GLN A 24 -1.89 -8.07 3.62
N VAL A 25 -2.52 -6.96 3.23
CA VAL A 25 -3.95 -6.91 2.96
C VAL A 25 -4.29 -7.11 1.48
N LEU A 26 -3.32 -6.94 0.58
CA LEU A 26 -3.46 -7.18 -0.85
C LEU A 26 -3.15 -8.63 -1.23
N ASP A 27 -2.28 -9.30 -0.47
CA ASP A 27 -1.90 -10.70 -0.70
C ASP A 27 -2.96 -11.68 -0.22
N GLU A 28 -3.76 -11.33 0.80
CA GLU A 28 -4.83 -12.18 1.35
C GLU A 28 -5.72 -12.85 0.28
N PRO A 29 -6.25 -12.12 -0.74
CA PRO A 29 -7.08 -12.74 -1.76
C PRO A 29 -6.32 -13.54 -2.82
N VAL A 30 -5.00 -13.47 -2.90
CA VAL A 30 -4.18 -14.09 -3.98
C VAL A 30 -3.22 -15.16 -3.47
N VAL A 31 -2.88 -15.17 -2.18
CA VAL A 31 -1.97 -16.13 -1.59
C VAL A 31 -2.51 -17.56 -1.75
N ASN A 32 -1.62 -18.49 -2.09
CA ASN A 32 -1.92 -19.90 -2.34
C ASN A 32 -2.93 -20.17 -3.48
N ARG A 33 -3.11 -19.22 -4.40
CA ARG A 33 -3.96 -19.40 -5.58
C ARG A 33 -3.13 -19.34 -6.86
N CYS A 34 -3.50 -20.17 -7.83
CA CYS A 34 -2.95 -20.12 -9.17
C CYS A 34 -3.93 -19.36 -10.07
N PHE A 35 -3.39 -18.51 -10.96
CA PHE A 35 -4.15 -17.76 -11.96
C PHE A 35 -3.60 -18.13 -13.34
N GLU A 36 -4.49 -18.33 -14.31
CA GLU A 36 -4.10 -18.73 -15.66
C GLU A 36 -3.56 -17.54 -16.47
N THR A 37 -4.01 -16.32 -16.14
CA THR A 37 -3.59 -15.09 -16.81
C THR A 37 -3.34 -13.97 -15.83
N ILE A 38 -2.54 -12.99 -16.24
CA ILE A 38 -2.29 -11.78 -15.46
C ILE A 38 -3.59 -11.00 -15.21
N GLN A 39 -4.53 -10.99 -16.18
CA GLN A 39 -5.80 -10.28 -16.05
C GLN A 39 -6.68 -10.87 -14.93
N GLN A 40 -6.63 -12.19 -14.72
CA GLN A 40 -7.36 -12.82 -13.63
C GLN A 40 -6.79 -12.39 -12.26
N LEU A 41 -5.47 -12.32 -12.13
CA LEU A 41 -4.80 -11.81 -10.93
C LEU A 41 -5.14 -10.33 -10.69
N GLU A 42 -5.00 -9.50 -11.71
CA GLU A 42 -5.29 -8.06 -11.66
C GLU A 42 -6.74 -7.80 -11.23
N GLN A 43 -7.72 -8.54 -11.78
CA GLN A 43 -9.12 -8.35 -11.43
C GLN A 43 -9.37 -8.60 -9.93
N VAL A 44 -8.77 -9.64 -9.35
CA VAL A 44 -8.88 -9.94 -7.92
C VAL A 44 -8.28 -8.81 -7.08
N LEU A 45 -7.10 -8.31 -7.46
CA LEU A 45 -6.43 -7.22 -6.77
C LEU A 45 -7.23 -5.91 -6.90
N PHE A 46 -7.79 -5.60 -8.07
CA PHE A 46 -8.62 -4.42 -8.28
C PHE A 46 -9.87 -4.44 -7.42
N ASP A 47 -10.58 -5.57 -7.36
CA ASP A 47 -11.76 -5.68 -6.51
C ASP A 47 -11.39 -5.56 -5.03
N ARG A 48 -10.26 -6.14 -4.60
CA ARG A 48 -9.73 -5.94 -3.25
C ARG A 48 -9.42 -4.47 -2.96
N CYS A 49 -8.72 -3.78 -3.86
CA CYS A 49 -8.44 -2.35 -3.74
C CYS A 49 -9.73 -1.53 -3.62
N ARG A 50 -10.77 -1.84 -4.39
CA ARG A 50 -12.07 -1.15 -4.31
C ARG A 50 -12.76 -1.33 -2.97
N VAL A 51 -12.60 -2.49 -2.32
CA VAL A 51 -13.08 -2.73 -0.95
C VAL A 51 -12.27 -1.91 0.05
N LEU A 52 -10.95 -2.00 -0.01
CA LEU A 52 -10.03 -1.29 0.89
C LEU A 52 -10.18 0.24 0.80
N LEU A 53 -10.44 0.79 -0.38
CA LEU A 53 -10.72 2.22 -0.58
C LEU A 53 -11.94 2.73 0.20
N LYS A 54 -12.88 1.84 0.56
CA LYS A 54 -14.04 2.17 1.40
C LYS A 54 -13.73 2.09 2.89
N GLN A 55 -12.58 1.54 3.28
CA GLN A 55 -12.15 1.31 4.67
C GLN A 55 -11.06 2.31 5.07
N ARG A 56 -11.37 3.61 4.97
CA ARG A 56 -10.39 4.70 5.14
C ARG A 56 -9.64 4.65 6.48
N ASP A 57 -10.33 4.41 7.59
CA ASP A 57 -9.70 4.37 8.90
C ASP A 57 -8.75 3.18 9.07
N PHE A 58 -9.09 2.04 8.48
CA PHE A 58 -8.22 0.87 8.46
C PHE A 58 -6.94 1.13 7.66
N ILE A 59 -7.07 1.65 6.44
CA ILE A 59 -5.91 2.01 5.61
C ILE A 59 -5.06 3.08 6.29
N ARG A 60 -5.69 4.08 6.92
CA ARG A 60 -4.99 5.08 7.71
C ARG A 60 -4.21 4.42 8.86
N GLY A 61 -4.81 3.50 9.60
CA GLY A 61 -4.13 2.78 10.68
C GLY A 61 -2.89 1.98 10.22
N LEU A 62 -2.87 1.53 8.96
CA LEU A 62 -1.72 0.81 8.39
C LEU A 62 -0.61 1.72 7.86
N THR A 63 -0.97 2.90 7.36
CA THR A 63 -0.08 3.74 6.54
C THR A 63 0.27 5.09 7.17
N HIS A 64 -0.46 5.51 8.21
CA HIS A 64 -0.27 6.82 8.86
C HIS A 64 0.83 6.75 9.91
N PHE A 65 2.08 6.96 9.47
CA PHE A 65 3.22 7.07 10.36
C PHE A 65 3.28 8.44 11.04
N HIS A 66 3.56 8.46 12.35
CA HIS A 66 3.63 9.68 13.14
C HIS A 66 4.76 10.61 12.65
N TRP A 67 5.93 10.05 12.34
CA TRP A 67 7.11 10.80 11.89
C TRP A 67 6.94 11.48 10.52
N TRP A 68 5.96 11.05 9.72
CA TRP A 68 5.68 11.65 8.41
C TRP A 68 5.06 13.04 8.54
N GLN A 69 4.35 13.34 9.63
CA GLN A 69 3.73 14.66 9.86
C GLN A 69 4.78 15.73 10.20
N ASP A 70 5.89 15.33 10.83
CA ASP A 70 6.94 16.25 11.28
C ASP A 70 7.84 16.71 10.14
N MET A 71 7.76 16.09 8.96
CA MET A 71 8.57 16.43 7.77
C MET A 71 8.03 17.63 6.97
N GLY A 72 6.91 18.23 7.41
CA GLY A 72 6.26 19.37 6.75
C GLY A 72 6.20 20.67 7.57
N ALA A 73 6.96 20.79 8.67
CA ALA A 73 7.09 22.00 9.48
C ALA A 73 8.44 22.70 9.25
#